data_AF-A0A1Q9NFF1-F1
#
_entry.id   AF-A0A1Q9NFF1-F1
#
_cell.length_a   1.000
_cell.length_b   1.000
_cell.length_c   1.000
_cell.angle_alpha   90.00
_cell.angle_beta   90.00
_cell.angle_gamma   90.00
#
_symmetry.space_group_name_H-M   'P 1'
#
loop_
_entity.id
_entity.type
_entity.pdbx_description
1 polymer ?
#
loop_
_entity_poly.entity_id
_entity_poly.type
_entity_poly.pdbx_seq_one_letter_code
_entity_poly.pdbx_strand_id
1 'polypeptide(L)'
;MSKITSNIEEELVGVEKVRVMLESLKSPNILVRSTGAQNLTDLAIEQPDLAIPILLEALENREWYSVRFGALESLSGVKLNDDQTQKLISYLDDSDIDFAGKVAESLGFHANPISIEPLLKHLNSKNTEFKEFIIIALGHLKDRKAIPELIKQTSKDNYIQSAILKSLGSLGENDSNFNIEYLIPYLNSNIESIFKAVASSLGKIQNPNSIVPLIRSLKNQSSTPEGRNEVINALRNFSSQDIELAVRNSTDDINTQIDLIKALTYHIEMPSLLMIAEKEKEKLIGQYSRVMRRMGSEIDTINAFVADTFKKLNLIKTVDKLDVILDSIPNKRSLLEKIDFKKVQNYQWVKDELFNQLKQAMQWYELGSKALKELEIAVTERKLKLNSVV
;
A
#
# COMPACT_ATOMS: atom_id res chain seq x y z
N MET A 1 58.12 -6.64 -20.51
CA MET A 1 58.70 -7.47 -19.43
C MET A 1 58.33 -6.85 -18.08
N SER A 2 59.03 -5.85 -17.54
CA SER A 2 58.75 -5.26 -16.20
C SER A 2 57.28 -4.84 -15.95
N LYS A 3 56.60 -4.19 -16.91
CA LYS A 3 55.18 -3.83 -16.78
C LYS A 3 54.21 -5.03 -16.81
N ILE A 4 54.59 -6.10 -17.51
CA ILE A 4 53.81 -7.34 -17.57
C ILE A 4 53.99 -8.12 -16.25
N THR A 5 55.21 -8.16 -15.72
CA THR A 5 55.51 -8.81 -14.43
C THR A 5 54.81 -8.10 -13.27
N SER A 6 54.80 -6.76 -13.25
CA SER A 6 54.09 -5.96 -12.24
C SER A 6 52.58 -6.20 -12.25
N ASN A 7 51.96 -6.31 -13.43
CA ASN A 7 50.53 -6.60 -13.54
C ASN A 7 50.18 -8.01 -13.04
N ILE A 8 51.02 -9.00 -13.33
CA ILE A 8 50.83 -10.38 -12.87
C ILE A 8 50.95 -10.46 -11.34
N GLU A 9 51.89 -9.73 -10.73
CA GLU A 9 52.04 -9.68 -9.27
C GLU A 9 50.83 -9.03 -8.59
N GLU A 10 50.30 -7.93 -9.14
CA GLU A 10 49.08 -7.28 -8.63
C GLU A 10 47.84 -8.19 -8.75
N GLU A 11 47.70 -8.90 -9.86
CA GLU A 11 46.62 -9.86 -10.09
C GLU A 11 46.69 -11.03 -9.10
N LEU A 12 47.88 -11.61 -8.88
CA LEU A 12 48.10 -12.67 -7.90
C LEU A 12 47.77 -12.23 -6.47
N VAL A 13 48.12 -11.00 -6.10
CA VAL A 13 47.74 -10.42 -4.80
C VAL A 13 46.22 -10.26 -4.69
N GLY A 14 45.56 -9.88 -5.78
CA GLY A 14 44.10 -9.82 -5.86
C GLY A 14 43.43 -11.18 -5.65
N VAL A 15 43.90 -12.21 -6.35
CA VAL A 15 43.38 -13.59 -6.22
C VAL A 15 43.52 -14.08 -4.78
N GLU A 16 44.68 -13.86 -4.16
CA GLU A 16 44.91 -14.29 -2.77
C GLU A 16 43.99 -13.56 -1.79
N LYS A 17 43.70 -12.27 -2.01
CA LYS A 17 42.72 -11.52 -1.20
C LYS A 17 41.33 -12.17 -1.26
N VAL A 18 40.85 -12.53 -2.45
CA VAL A 18 39.55 -13.21 -2.62
C VAL A 18 39.55 -14.55 -1.87
N ARG A 19 40.63 -15.34 -2.00
CA ARG A 19 40.75 -16.65 -1.33
C ARG A 19 40.78 -16.53 0.19
N VAL A 20 41.51 -15.55 0.74
CA VAL A 20 41.53 -15.27 2.18
C VAL A 20 40.14 -14.88 2.69
N MET A 21 39.40 -14.06 1.93
CA MET A 21 38.02 -13.71 2.28
C MET A 21 37.10 -14.94 2.26
N LEU A 22 37.22 -15.81 1.26
CA LEU A 22 36.48 -17.08 1.22
C LEU A 22 36.83 -18.01 2.40
N GLU A 23 38.10 -18.11 2.78
CA GLU A 23 38.52 -18.88 3.97
C GLU A 23 37.92 -18.31 5.26
N SER A 24 37.79 -16.99 5.36
CA SER A 24 37.18 -16.35 6.54
C SER A 24 35.70 -16.74 6.74
N LEU A 25 34.99 -17.14 5.67
CA LEU A 25 33.62 -17.66 5.74
C LEU A 25 33.51 -19.01 6.45
N LYS A 26 34.62 -19.73 6.65
CA LYS A 26 34.68 -20.99 7.40
C LYS A 26 34.84 -20.78 8.90
N SER A 27 35.10 -19.54 9.33
CA SER A 27 35.35 -19.24 10.75
C SER A 27 34.16 -19.62 11.64
N PRO A 28 34.37 -20.22 12.83
CA PRO A 28 33.29 -20.44 13.78
C PRO A 28 32.72 -19.12 14.32
N ASN A 29 33.50 -18.03 14.27
CA ASN A 29 33.08 -16.70 14.70
C ASN A 29 32.19 -16.03 13.64
N ILE A 30 30.93 -15.75 14.01
CA ILE A 30 29.95 -15.09 13.13
C ILE A 30 30.42 -13.73 12.61
N LEU A 31 31.13 -12.94 13.43
CA LEU A 31 31.61 -11.63 13.03
C LEU A 31 32.71 -11.72 11.96
N VAL A 32 33.55 -12.75 12.05
CA VAL A 32 34.59 -13.00 11.04
C VAL A 32 33.93 -13.41 9.73
N ARG A 33 32.91 -14.28 9.78
CA ARG A 33 32.15 -14.66 8.58
C ARG A 33 31.44 -13.47 7.94
N SER A 34 30.73 -12.66 8.72
CA SER A 34 29.98 -11.51 8.19
C SER A 34 30.92 -10.45 7.60
N THR A 35 32.05 -10.20 8.24
CA THR A 35 33.08 -9.27 7.71
C THR A 35 33.70 -9.83 6.43
N GLY A 36 33.99 -11.13 6.40
CA GLY A 36 34.45 -11.83 5.20
C GLY A 36 33.50 -11.71 4.03
N ALA A 37 32.22 -11.97 4.26
CA ALA A 37 31.17 -11.88 3.24
C ALA A 37 30.99 -10.45 2.73
N GLN A 38 30.99 -9.46 3.63
CA GLN A 38 30.88 -8.05 3.23
C GLN A 38 32.07 -7.64 2.36
N ASN A 39 33.30 -7.93 2.81
CA ASN A 39 34.50 -7.59 2.06
C ASN A 39 34.54 -8.29 0.69
N LEU A 40 34.03 -9.53 0.62
CA LEU A 40 33.92 -10.28 -0.63
C LEU A 40 32.95 -9.62 -1.61
N THR A 41 31.81 -9.14 -1.11
CA THR A 41 30.82 -8.39 -1.91
C THR A 41 31.38 -7.05 -2.38
N ASP A 42 32.04 -6.30 -1.50
CA ASP A 42 32.67 -5.02 -1.86
C ASP A 42 33.74 -5.23 -2.94
N LEU A 43 34.58 -6.26 -2.78
CA LEU A 43 35.60 -6.61 -3.77
C LEU A 43 34.98 -7.08 -5.09
N ALA A 44 33.87 -7.81 -5.06
CA ALA A 44 33.15 -8.22 -6.26
C ALA A 44 32.61 -7.01 -7.05
N ILE A 45 32.16 -5.97 -6.35
CA ILE A 45 31.70 -4.71 -6.95
C ILE A 45 32.89 -3.90 -7.50
N GLU A 46 33.98 -3.80 -6.74
CA GLU A 46 35.15 -3.00 -7.12
C GLU A 46 35.97 -3.65 -8.25
N GLN A 47 36.08 -4.98 -8.25
CA GLN A 47 36.95 -5.76 -9.15
C GLN A 47 36.22 -7.02 -9.69
N PRO A 48 35.14 -6.85 -10.47
CA PRO A 48 34.31 -7.96 -10.93
C PRO A 48 35.05 -8.97 -11.81
N ASP A 49 35.94 -8.51 -12.71
CA ASP A 49 36.68 -9.39 -13.62
C ASP A 49 37.59 -10.37 -12.88
N LEU A 50 38.12 -9.95 -11.72
CA LEU A 50 38.94 -10.77 -10.83
C LEU A 50 38.07 -11.67 -9.94
N ALA A 51 37.04 -11.09 -9.31
CA ALA A 51 36.29 -11.77 -8.26
C ALA A 51 35.30 -12.81 -8.82
N ILE A 52 34.54 -12.48 -9.86
CA ILE A 52 33.44 -13.32 -10.37
C ILE A 52 33.92 -14.74 -10.73
N PRO A 53 35.02 -14.95 -11.47
CA PRO A 53 35.50 -16.30 -11.78
C PRO A 53 35.79 -17.14 -10.53
N ILE A 54 36.40 -16.54 -9.51
CA ILE A 54 36.75 -17.22 -8.26
C ILE A 54 35.50 -17.51 -7.42
N LEU A 55 34.54 -16.58 -7.40
CA LEU A 55 33.26 -16.76 -6.71
C LEU A 55 32.43 -17.87 -7.35
N LEU A 56 32.42 -17.97 -8.68
CA LEU A 56 31.75 -19.07 -9.39
C LEU A 56 32.39 -20.43 -9.08
N GLU A 57 33.72 -20.49 -8.95
CA GLU A 57 34.43 -21.69 -8.46
C GLU A 57 34.00 -22.05 -7.04
N ALA A 58 33.89 -21.04 -6.15
CA ALA A 58 33.52 -21.24 -4.75
C ALA A 58 32.10 -21.81 -4.53
N LEU A 59 31.20 -21.68 -5.51
CA LEU A 59 29.87 -22.30 -5.47
C LEU A 59 29.92 -23.85 -5.42
N GLU A 60 31.01 -24.44 -5.87
CA GLU A 60 31.24 -25.89 -5.86
C GLU A 60 31.66 -26.43 -4.48
N ASN A 61 31.91 -25.55 -3.50
CA ASN A 61 32.37 -25.96 -2.17
C ASN A 61 31.26 -26.68 -1.38
N ARG A 62 31.23 -28.01 -1.48
CA ARG A 62 30.27 -28.89 -0.79
C ARG A 62 30.52 -29.05 0.70
N GLU A 63 31.76 -28.83 1.14
CA GLU A 63 32.16 -29.04 2.53
C GLU A 63 31.66 -27.90 3.43
N TRP A 64 31.64 -26.66 2.90
CA TRP A 64 31.29 -25.46 3.67
C TRP A 64 30.14 -24.69 3.01
N TYR A 65 28.93 -24.90 3.51
CA TYR A 65 27.73 -24.17 3.06
C TYR A 65 27.93 -22.64 3.12
N SER A 66 28.61 -22.13 4.17
CA SER A 66 28.89 -20.70 4.30
C SER A 66 29.75 -20.12 3.18
N VAL A 67 30.66 -20.91 2.61
CA VAL A 67 31.53 -20.47 1.51
C VAL A 67 30.73 -20.32 0.23
N ARG A 68 29.98 -21.36 -0.16
CA ARG A 68 29.15 -21.31 -1.38
C ARG A 68 28.00 -20.31 -1.25
N PHE A 69 27.39 -20.17 -0.06
CA PHE A 69 26.34 -19.19 0.20
C PHE A 69 26.89 -17.76 0.13
N GLY A 70 28.00 -17.46 0.83
CA GLY A 70 28.63 -16.14 0.77
C GLY A 70 29.08 -15.78 -0.65
N ALA A 71 29.60 -16.74 -1.41
CA ALA A 71 29.93 -16.52 -2.82
C ALA A 71 28.70 -16.20 -3.66
N LEU A 72 27.58 -16.90 -3.48
CA LEU A 72 26.32 -16.62 -4.17
C LEU A 72 25.74 -15.25 -3.78
N GLU A 73 25.81 -14.86 -2.50
CA GLU A 73 25.39 -13.53 -2.05
C GLU A 73 26.22 -12.43 -2.71
N SER A 74 27.54 -12.56 -2.73
CA SER A 74 28.41 -11.59 -3.42
C SER A 74 28.15 -11.54 -4.92
N LEU A 75 27.90 -12.70 -5.57
CA LEU A 75 27.51 -12.74 -6.98
C LEU A 75 26.17 -12.05 -7.24
N SER A 76 25.22 -12.13 -6.31
CA SER A 76 23.90 -11.50 -6.44
C SER A 76 23.94 -9.96 -6.46
N GLY A 77 25.02 -9.37 -5.94
CA GLY A 77 25.24 -7.92 -5.93
C GLY A 77 25.93 -7.37 -7.18
N VAL A 78 26.33 -8.22 -8.13
CA VAL A 78 27.09 -7.83 -9.32
C VAL A 78 26.39 -8.23 -10.61
N LYS A 79 26.76 -7.58 -11.72
CA LYS A 79 26.20 -7.94 -13.03
C LYS A 79 26.92 -9.15 -13.60
N LEU A 80 26.17 -10.19 -13.93
CA LEU A 80 26.67 -11.37 -14.62
C LEU A 80 26.35 -11.32 -16.13
N ASN A 81 27.26 -11.83 -16.94
CA ASN A 81 27.00 -12.09 -18.36
C ASN A 81 26.24 -13.42 -18.55
N ASP A 82 25.90 -13.77 -19.78
CA ASP A 82 25.09 -14.96 -20.08
C ASP A 82 25.80 -16.26 -19.70
N ASP A 83 27.11 -16.39 -19.93
CA ASP A 83 27.87 -17.60 -19.56
C ASP A 83 27.94 -17.79 -18.03
N GLN A 84 28.17 -16.69 -17.30
CA GLN A 84 28.19 -16.69 -15.83
C GLN A 84 26.79 -16.98 -15.26
N THR A 85 25.74 -16.41 -15.86
CA THR A 85 24.35 -16.70 -15.51
C THR A 85 24.02 -18.17 -15.81
N GLN A 86 24.52 -18.72 -16.92
CA GLN A 86 24.33 -20.13 -17.28
C GLN A 86 24.99 -21.07 -16.27
N LYS A 87 26.13 -20.67 -15.70
CA LYS A 87 26.75 -21.40 -14.58
C LYS A 87 25.85 -21.37 -13.33
N LEU A 88 25.26 -20.22 -12.96
CA LEU A 88 24.28 -20.17 -11.86
C LEU A 88 23.06 -21.07 -12.12
N ILE A 89 22.50 -21.04 -13.33
CA ILE A 89 21.36 -21.88 -13.73
C ILE A 89 21.63 -23.37 -13.47
N SER A 90 22.87 -23.84 -13.65
CA SER A 90 23.22 -25.25 -13.40
C SER A 90 23.02 -25.71 -11.95
N TYR A 91 22.99 -24.77 -10.99
CA TYR A 91 22.74 -25.06 -9.58
C TYR A 91 21.25 -25.04 -9.19
N LEU A 92 20.32 -24.82 -10.14
CA LEU A 92 18.89 -25.07 -9.87
C LEU A 92 18.59 -26.55 -9.63
N ASP A 93 19.41 -27.44 -10.18
CA ASP A 93 19.35 -28.89 -10.00
C ASP A 93 20.24 -29.37 -8.82
N ASP A 94 20.68 -28.47 -7.93
CA ASP A 94 21.52 -28.82 -6.78
C ASP A 94 20.77 -29.76 -5.81
N SER A 95 21.49 -30.74 -5.25
CA SER A 95 20.92 -31.70 -4.28
C SER A 95 20.52 -31.04 -2.96
N ASP A 96 21.16 -29.92 -2.61
CA ASP A 96 20.79 -29.08 -1.49
C ASP A 96 19.70 -28.12 -1.94
N ILE A 97 18.46 -28.39 -1.52
CA ILE A 97 17.28 -27.65 -1.95
C ILE A 97 17.29 -26.20 -1.44
N ASP A 98 17.84 -25.96 -0.25
CA ASP A 98 17.91 -24.61 0.31
C ASP A 98 18.88 -23.77 -0.52
N PHE A 99 20.02 -24.36 -0.91
CA PHE A 99 20.96 -23.72 -1.83
C PHE A 99 20.36 -23.49 -3.22
N ALA A 100 19.68 -24.49 -3.79
CA ALA A 100 19.00 -24.34 -5.09
C ALA A 100 17.94 -23.22 -5.05
N GLY A 101 17.20 -23.10 -3.94
CA GLY A 101 16.25 -22.01 -3.70
C GLY A 101 16.92 -20.64 -3.69
N LYS A 102 18.08 -20.52 -3.04
CA LYS A 102 18.87 -19.29 -3.05
C LYS A 102 19.44 -18.95 -4.43
N VAL A 103 19.80 -19.95 -5.21
CA VAL A 103 20.19 -19.76 -6.61
C VAL A 103 19.02 -19.22 -7.43
N ALA A 104 17.81 -19.78 -7.27
CA ALA A 104 16.62 -19.27 -7.94
C ALA A 104 16.35 -17.81 -7.58
N GLU A 105 16.40 -17.46 -6.29
CA GLU A 105 16.26 -16.08 -5.81
C GLU A 105 17.29 -15.14 -6.46
N SER A 106 18.56 -15.55 -6.49
CA SER A 106 19.65 -14.82 -7.15
C SER A 106 19.37 -14.60 -8.64
N LEU A 107 18.96 -15.63 -9.38
CA LEU A 107 18.62 -15.53 -10.81
C LEU A 107 17.45 -14.56 -11.04
N GLY A 108 16.46 -14.53 -10.14
CA GLY A 108 15.38 -13.56 -10.15
C GLY A 108 15.86 -12.13 -9.99
N PHE A 109 16.80 -11.88 -9.07
CA PHE A 109 17.37 -10.53 -8.85
C PHE A 109 18.25 -10.05 -9.99
N HIS A 110 19.05 -10.94 -10.61
CA HIS A 110 19.82 -10.59 -11.79
C HIS A 110 18.93 -10.20 -12.98
N ALA A 111 17.70 -10.71 -13.01
CA ALA A 111 16.72 -10.46 -14.06
C ALA A 111 17.26 -10.72 -15.48
N ASN A 112 18.21 -11.66 -15.63
CA ASN A 112 18.72 -12.06 -16.95
C ASN A 112 17.68 -12.96 -17.66
N PRO A 113 17.20 -12.58 -18.86
CA PRO A 113 16.17 -13.32 -19.59
C PRO A 113 16.47 -14.80 -19.87
N ILE A 114 17.76 -15.21 -19.93
CA ILE A 114 18.08 -16.64 -20.16
C ILE A 114 17.60 -17.54 -19.02
N SER A 115 17.32 -16.98 -17.84
CA SER A 115 16.83 -17.68 -16.66
C SER A 115 15.36 -18.08 -16.75
N ILE A 116 14.58 -17.52 -17.68
CA ILE A 116 13.12 -17.75 -17.74
C ILE A 116 12.76 -19.22 -17.95
N GLU A 117 13.28 -19.86 -19.01
CA GLU A 117 12.95 -21.25 -19.34
C GLU A 117 13.45 -22.23 -18.26
N PRO A 118 14.68 -22.10 -17.73
CA PRO A 118 15.14 -22.93 -16.62
C PRO A 118 14.28 -22.80 -15.35
N LEU A 119 13.86 -21.59 -14.97
CA LEU A 119 12.99 -21.39 -13.82
C LEU A 119 11.60 -21.99 -14.07
N LEU A 120 11.03 -21.81 -15.26
CA LEU A 120 9.73 -22.40 -15.64
C LEU A 120 9.74 -23.94 -15.59
N LYS A 121 10.84 -24.57 -15.99
CA LYS A 121 11.02 -26.03 -15.87
C LYS A 121 10.85 -26.52 -14.42
N HIS A 122 11.25 -25.72 -13.44
CA HIS A 122 11.20 -26.07 -12.02
C HIS A 122 9.89 -25.65 -11.30
N LEU A 123 8.98 -24.96 -11.99
CA LEU A 123 7.71 -24.49 -11.42
C LEU A 123 6.81 -25.62 -10.90
N ASN A 124 7.00 -26.84 -11.41
CA ASN A 124 6.28 -28.05 -11.01
C ASN A 124 7.05 -28.93 -9.99
N SER A 125 8.06 -28.37 -9.32
CA SER A 125 8.78 -29.06 -8.24
C SER A 125 7.80 -29.60 -7.18
N LYS A 126 8.09 -30.82 -6.69
CA LYS A 126 7.35 -31.43 -5.57
C LYS A 126 7.76 -30.86 -4.22
N ASN A 127 8.92 -30.23 -4.12
CA ASN A 127 9.35 -29.54 -2.91
C ASN A 127 8.68 -28.15 -2.90
N THR A 128 7.80 -27.94 -1.91
CA THR A 128 6.99 -26.73 -1.76
C THR A 128 7.84 -25.48 -1.55
N GLU A 129 8.85 -25.56 -0.69
CA GLU A 129 9.75 -24.44 -0.39
C GLU A 129 10.58 -24.03 -1.61
N PHE A 130 11.16 -25.01 -2.31
CA PHE A 130 11.86 -24.72 -3.56
C PHE A 130 10.94 -24.10 -4.61
N LYS A 131 9.72 -24.62 -4.73
CA LYS A 131 8.71 -24.09 -5.64
C LYS A 131 8.38 -22.63 -5.31
N GLU A 132 8.33 -22.25 -4.04
CA GLU A 132 8.14 -20.85 -3.63
C GLU A 132 9.25 -19.95 -4.18
N PHE A 133 10.51 -20.34 -4.03
CA PHE A 133 11.65 -19.60 -4.58
C PHE A 133 11.55 -19.42 -6.09
N ILE A 134 11.16 -20.47 -6.83
CA ILE A 134 10.94 -20.39 -8.28
C ILE A 134 9.85 -19.38 -8.64
N ILE A 135 8.72 -19.40 -7.94
CA ILE A 135 7.60 -18.48 -8.17
C ILE A 135 8.02 -17.04 -7.93
N ILE A 136 8.73 -16.78 -6.83
CA ILE A 136 9.23 -15.44 -6.48
C ILE A 136 10.25 -14.96 -7.53
N ALA A 137 11.19 -15.83 -7.91
CA ALA A 137 12.22 -15.52 -8.92
C ALA A 137 11.61 -15.13 -10.27
N LEU A 138 10.59 -15.87 -10.74
CA LEU A 138 9.85 -15.53 -11.96
C LEU A 138 9.19 -14.14 -11.87
N GLY A 139 8.71 -13.77 -10.69
CA GLY A 139 8.12 -12.45 -10.44
C GLY A 139 9.14 -11.32 -10.47
N HIS A 140 10.35 -11.55 -9.94
CA HIS A 140 11.46 -10.59 -9.98
C HIS A 140 12.09 -10.46 -11.37
N LEU A 141 12.13 -11.55 -12.14
CA LEU A 141 12.60 -11.56 -13.52
C LEU A 141 11.73 -10.69 -14.45
N LYS A 142 10.44 -10.54 -14.12
CA LYS A 142 9.46 -9.71 -14.85
C LYS A 142 9.28 -10.08 -16.34
N ASP A 143 9.71 -11.27 -16.76
CA ASP A 143 9.45 -11.76 -18.11
C ASP A 143 8.02 -12.30 -18.23
N ARG A 144 7.23 -11.68 -19.12
CA ARG A 144 5.82 -12.01 -19.35
C ARG A 144 5.57 -13.44 -19.82
N LYS A 145 6.59 -14.15 -20.31
CA LYS A 145 6.50 -15.59 -20.60
C LYS A 145 6.10 -16.42 -19.38
N ALA A 146 6.36 -15.93 -18.16
CA ALA A 146 5.96 -16.62 -16.93
C ALA A 146 4.45 -16.59 -16.67
N ILE A 147 3.72 -15.61 -17.22
CA ILE A 147 2.33 -15.34 -16.86
C ILE A 147 1.42 -16.56 -17.14
N PRO A 148 1.42 -17.18 -18.34
CA PRO A 148 0.53 -18.32 -18.61
C PRO A 148 0.81 -19.51 -17.70
N GLU A 149 2.08 -19.75 -17.36
CA GLU A 149 2.47 -20.87 -16.50
C GLU A 149 2.11 -20.61 -15.04
N LEU A 150 2.30 -19.39 -14.54
CA LEU A 150 1.91 -19.00 -13.19
C LEU A 150 0.38 -18.99 -13.00
N ILE A 151 -0.40 -18.57 -13.99
CA ILE A 151 -1.87 -18.62 -13.94
C ILE A 151 -2.39 -20.06 -13.83
N LYS A 152 -1.71 -21.02 -14.48
CA LYS A 152 -2.05 -22.45 -14.36
C LYS A 152 -1.76 -23.01 -12.96
N GLN A 153 -0.88 -22.37 -12.20
CA GLN A 153 -0.59 -22.80 -10.84
C GLN A 153 -1.72 -22.38 -9.90
N THR A 154 -2.22 -23.35 -9.14
CA THR A 154 -3.06 -23.12 -7.98
C THR A 154 -2.58 -24.02 -6.86
N SER A 155 -2.66 -23.55 -5.63
CA SER A 155 -2.23 -24.30 -4.46
C SER A 155 -3.26 -24.23 -3.34
N LYS A 156 -3.41 -25.34 -2.61
CA LYS A 156 -4.10 -25.37 -1.32
C LYS A 156 -3.23 -24.81 -0.19
N ASP A 157 -1.93 -24.72 -0.42
CA ASP A 157 -1.01 -24.04 0.47
C ASP A 157 -1.15 -22.52 0.27
N ASN A 158 -1.57 -21.84 1.34
CA ASN A 158 -1.85 -20.41 1.33
C ASN A 158 -0.59 -19.56 1.10
N TYR A 159 0.59 -20.03 1.51
CA TYR A 159 1.85 -19.34 1.27
C TYR A 159 2.21 -19.38 -0.21
N ILE A 160 2.15 -20.57 -0.82
CA ILE A 160 2.38 -20.72 -2.27
C ILE A 160 1.35 -19.96 -3.09
N GLN A 161 0.07 -20.03 -2.73
CA GLN A 161 -0.96 -19.28 -3.44
C GLN A 161 -0.74 -17.77 -3.32
N SER A 162 -0.32 -17.27 -2.15
CA SER A 162 0.07 -15.87 -1.95
C SER A 162 1.28 -15.48 -2.80
N ALA A 163 2.30 -16.34 -2.89
CA ALA A 163 3.48 -16.13 -3.70
C ALA A 163 3.14 -16.05 -5.21
N ILE A 164 2.26 -16.93 -5.71
CA ILE A 164 1.79 -16.90 -7.10
C ILE A 164 1.11 -15.56 -7.40
N LEU A 165 0.19 -15.13 -6.53
CA LEU A 165 -0.54 -13.87 -6.71
C LEU A 165 0.41 -12.65 -6.69
N LYS A 166 1.35 -12.60 -5.74
CA LYS A 166 2.36 -11.54 -5.66
C LYS A 166 3.26 -11.51 -6.88
N SER A 167 3.69 -12.68 -7.36
CA SER A 167 4.53 -12.82 -8.55
C SER A 167 3.82 -12.30 -9.81
N LEU A 168 2.54 -12.65 -9.98
CA LEU A 168 1.68 -12.09 -11.04
C LEU A 168 1.53 -10.56 -10.89
N GLY A 169 1.40 -10.05 -9.66
CA GLY A 169 1.43 -8.62 -9.37
C GLY A 169 2.71 -7.92 -9.81
N SER A 170 3.87 -8.52 -9.53
CA SER A 170 5.18 -7.99 -9.93
C SER A 170 5.39 -8.02 -11.45
N LEU A 171 4.88 -9.06 -12.13
CA LEU A 171 4.92 -9.19 -13.60
C LEU A 171 4.09 -8.12 -14.32
N GLY A 172 3.02 -7.66 -13.68
CA GLY A 172 2.15 -6.60 -14.20
C GLY A 172 2.40 -5.23 -13.60
N GLU A 173 3.48 -5.04 -12.83
CA GLU A 173 3.75 -3.78 -12.12
C GLU A 173 3.77 -2.58 -13.07
N ASN A 174 2.96 -1.57 -12.75
CA ASN A 174 2.73 -0.36 -13.55
C ASN A 174 2.23 -0.62 -14.99
N ASP A 175 1.60 -1.78 -15.27
CA ASP A 175 0.92 -2.06 -16.54
C ASP A 175 -0.59 -1.96 -16.38
N SER A 176 -1.14 -0.79 -16.72
CA SER A 176 -2.57 -0.52 -16.66
C SER A 176 -3.42 -1.39 -17.59
N ASN A 177 -2.82 -2.08 -18.56
CA ASN A 177 -3.50 -3.00 -19.48
C ASN A 177 -3.32 -4.49 -19.11
N PHE A 178 -2.63 -4.77 -18.00
CA PHE A 178 -2.40 -6.15 -17.57
C PHE A 178 -3.73 -6.86 -17.31
N ASN A 179 -3.88 -8.10 -17.78
CA ASN A 179 -5.10 -8.86 -17.53
C ASN A 179 -5.19 -9.19 -16.03
N ILE A 180 -6.23 -8.68 -15.36
CA ILE A 180 -6.46 -8.85 -13.92
C ILE A 180 -7.59 -9.84 -13.60
N GLU A 181 -8.25 -10.42 -14.60
CA GLU A 181 -9.47 -11.23 -14.41
C GLU A 181 -9.21 -12.47 -13.53
N TYR A 182 -8.02 -13.05 -13.59
CA TYR A 182 -7.63 -14.18 -12.74
C TYR A 182 -7.24 -13.78 -11.31
N LEU A 183 -7.00 -12.49 -11.06
CA LEU A 183 -6.71 -11.95 -9.73
C LEU A 183 -7.99 -11.62 -8.98
N ILE A 184 -8.96 -10.97 -9.65
CA ILE A 184 -10.21 -10.47 -9.04
C ILE A 184 -10.92 -11.48 -8.10
N PRO A 185 -11.08 -12.78 -8.45
CA PRO A 185 -11.77 -13.74 -7.58
C PRO A 185 -11.16 -13.87 -6.17
N TYR A 186 -9.84 -13.68 -6.05
CA TYR A 186 -9.12 -13.80 -4.76
C TYR A 186 -9.41 -12.66 -3.79
N LEU A 187 -10.01 -11.53 -4.24
CA LEU A 187 -10.46 -10.44 -3.36
C LEU A 187 -11.60 -10.87 -2.42
N ASN A 188 -12.26 -11.99 -2.69
CA ASN A 188 -13.29 -12.56 -1.83
C ASN A 188 -12.76 -13.69 -0.93
N SER A 189 -11.45 -13.95 -0.93
CA SER A 189 -10.84 -14.97 -0.08
C SER A 189 -11.04 -14.65 1.41
N ASN A 190 -11.44 -15.67 2.19
CA ASN A 190 -11.48 -15.59 3.66
C ASN A 190 -10.09 -15.76 4.29
N ILE A 191 -9.09 -16.16 3.51
CA ILE A 191 -7.69 -16.26 3.93
C ILE A 191 -7.03 -14.90 3.73
N GLU A 192 -6.66 -14.27 4.85
CA GLU A 192 -6.14 -12.91 4.89
C GLU A 192 -4.84 -12.72 4.07
N SER A 193 -3.93 -13.70 4.09
CA SER A 193 -2.67 -13.62 3.33
C SER A 193 -2.88 -13.65 1.81
N ILE A 194 -3.90 -14.37 1.34
CA ILE A 194 -4.31 -14.42 -0.07
C ILE A 194 -4.99 -13.10 -0.45
N PHE A 195 -5.92 -12.64 0.38
CA PHE A 195 -6.63 -11.38 0.19
C PHE A 195 -5.68 -10.18 0.11
N LYS A 196 -4.75 -10.05 1.06
CA LYS A 196 -3.74 -8.99 1.05
C LYS A 196 -2.84 -9.08 -0.17
N ALA A 197 -2.40 -10.29 -0.53
CA ALA A 197 -1.56 -10.48 -1.71
C ALA A 197 -2.22 -10.00 -3.00
N VAL A 198 -3.49 -10.35 -3.21
CA VAL A 198 -4.21 -9.89 -4.40
C VAL A 198 -4.46 -8.38 -4.37
N ALA A 199 -4.86 -7.80 -3.24
CA ALA A 199 -5.09 -6.37 -3.12
C ALA A 199 -3.82 -5.59 -3.45
N SER A 200 -2.70 -5.97 -2.82
CA SER A 200 -1.37 -5.41 -3.08
C SER A 200 -0.98 -5.54 -4.56
N SER A 201 -1.20 -6.72 -5.15
CA SER A 201 -0.85 -7.00 -6.54
C SER A 201 -1.65 -6.12 -7.51
N LEU A 202 -2.96 -5.99 -7.31
CA LEU A 202 -3.80 -5.11 -8.13
C LEU A 202 -3.38 -3.64 -8.00
N GLY A 203 -3.01 -3.21 -6.78
CA GLY A 203 -2.44 -1.88 -6.55
C GLY A 203 -1.09 -1.65 -7.23
N LYS A 204 -0.23 -2.67 -7.30
CA LYS A 204 1.04 -2.59 -8.06
C LYS A 204 0.80 -2.56 -9.57
N ILE A 205 -0.18 -3.33 -10.05
CA ILE A 205 -0.53 -3.41 -11.46
C ILE A 205 -1.10 -2.08 -11.98
N GLN A 206 -1.92 -1.42 -11.17
CA GLN A 206 -2.57 -0.14 -11.50
C GLN A 206 -3.51 -0.22 -12.72
N ASN A 207 -4.14 -1.37 -12.98
CA ASN A 207 -5.20 -1.48 -13.99
C ASN A 207 -6.49 -0.82 -13.45
N PRO A 208 -7.02 0.26 -14.05
CA PRO A 208 -8.17 0.98 -13.51
C PRO A 208 -9.42 0.12 -13.30
N ASN A 209 -9.56 -0.98 -14.04
CA ASN A 209 -10.67 -1.92 -13.88
C ASN A 209 -10.64 -2.67 -12.53
N SER A 210 -9.52 -2.68 -11.80
CA SER A 210 -9.45 -3.26 -10.46
C SER A 210 -9.99 -2.36 -9.35
N ILE A 211 -10.18 -1.06 -9.60
CA ILE A 211 -10.61 -0.09 -8.59
C ILE A 211 -11.97 -0.50 -8.00
N VAL A 212 -12.95 -0.77 -8.85
CA VAL A 212 -14.31 -1.16 -8.41
C VAL A 212 -14.32 -2.48 -7.63
N PRO A 213 -13.68 -3.57 -8.10
CA PRO A 213 -13.49 -4.78 -7.30
C PRO A 213 -12.84 -4.54 -5.94
N LEU A 214 -11.75 -3.75 -5.87
CA LEU A 214 -11.06 -3.42 -4.62
C LEU A 214 -12.01 -2.74 -3.62
N ILE A 215 -12.79 -1.75 -4.07
CA ILE A 215 -13.74 -1.03 -3.22
C ILE A 215 -14.84 -1.96 -2.71
N ARG A 216 -15.41 -2.80 -3.58
CA ARG A 216 -16.43 -3.76 -3.17
C ARG A 216 -15.91 -4.72 -2.11
N SER A 217 -14.63 -5.09 -2.19
CA SER A 217 -14.00 -5.97 -1.21
C SER A 217 -13.96 -5.37 0.21
N LEU A 218 -13.90 -4.03 0.35
CA LEU A 218 -13.96 -3.35 1.66
C LEU A 218 -15.26 -3.62 2.43
N LYS A 219 -16.35 -3.94 1.72
CA LYS A 219 -17.66 -4.22 2.33
C LYS A 219 -17.80 -5.66 2.81
N ASN A 220 -16.84 -6.53 2.49
CA ASN A 220 -16.92 -7.95 2.85
C ASN A 220 -16.68 -8.13 4.37
N GLN A 221 -17.55 -8.90 5.03
CA GLN A 221 -17.55 -9.12 6.48
C GLN A 221 -16.28 -9.83 7.00
N SER A 222 -15.53 -10.48 6.11
CA SER A 222 -14.24 -11.12 6.42
C SER A 222 -13.05 -10.16 6.41
N SER A 223 -13.24 -8.88 6.09
CA SER A 223 -12.15 -7.92 5.96
C SER A 223 -11.67 -7.45 7.34
N THR A 224 -10.54 -8.00 7.78
CA THR A 224 -9.81 -7.51 8.97
C THR A 224 -9.44 -6.02 8.80
N PRO A 225 -9.23 -5.26 9.89
CA PRO A 225 -8.67 -3.91 9.79
C PRO A 225 -7.43 -3.83 8.89
N GLU A 226 -6.54 -4.81 9.01
CA GLU A 226 -5.31 -4.91 8.24
C GLU A 226 -5.58 -5.20 6.77
N GLY A 227 -6.55 -6.08 6.45
CA GLY A 227 -6.99 -6.31 5.08
C GLY A 227 -7.55 -5.04 4.45
N ARG A 228 -8.40 -4.30 5.17
CA ARG A 228 -8.94 -3.02 4.70
C ARG A 228 -7.84 -2.00 4.42
N ASN A 229 -6.83 -1.93 5.28
CA ASN A 229 -5.66 -1.06 5.07
C ASN A 229 -4.88 -1.44 3.81
N GLU A 230 -4.72 -2.72 3.50
CA GLU A 230 -4.04 -3.15 2.28
C GLU A 230 -4.80 -2.72 1.02
N VAL A 231 -6.13 -2.85 1.01
CA VAL A 231 -6.96 -2.35 -0.10
C VAL A 231 -6.85 -0.84 -0.24
N ILE A 232 -6.84 -0.09 0.86
CA ILE A 232 -6.63 1.36 0.84
C ILE A 232 -5.25 1.68 0.25
N ASN A 233 -4.19 1.00 0.70
CA ASN A 233 -2.84 1.19 0.16
C ASN A 233 -2.78 0.87 -1.33
N ALA A 234 -3.44 -0.19 -1.79
CA ALA A 234 -3.55 -0.51 -3.19
C ALA A 234 -4.25 0.62 -3.98
N LEU A 235 -5.38 1.14 -3.48
CA LEU A 235 -6.11 2.25 -4.10
C LEU A 235 -5.28 3.54 -4.19
N ARG A 236 -4.32 3.76 -3.28
CA ARG A 236 -3.42 4.93 -3.32
C ARG A 236 -2.44 4.91 -4.48
N ASN A 237 -2.19 3.75 -5.07
CA ASN A 237 -1.29 3.63 -6.22
C ASN A 237 -1.97 4.03 -7.55
N PHE A 238 -3.28 4.28 -7.55
CA PHE A 238 -4.01 4.73 -8.74
C PHE A 238 -4.04 6.24 -8.83
N SER A 239 -4.14 6.76 -10.05
CA SER A 239 -4.32 8.20 -10.27
C SER A 239 -5.69 8.66 -9.77
N SER A 240 -5.79 9.92 -9.33
CA SER A 240 -7.06 10.52 -8.91
C SER A 240 -8.10 10.52 -10.04
N GLN A 241 -7.64 10.62 -11.30
CA GLN A 241 -8.49 10.58 -12.48
C GLN A 241 -9.07 9.17 -12.71
N ASP A 242 -8.26 8.11 -12.58
CA ASP A 242 -8.74 6.74 -12.74
C ASP A 242 -9.75 6.38 -11.66
N ILE A 243 -9.47 6.81 -10.43
CA ILE A 243 -10.41 6.68 -9.32
C ILE A 243 -11.70 7.43 -9.63
N GLU A 244 -11.63 8.70 -10.04
CA GLU A 244 -12.82 9.51 -10.38
C GLU A 244 -13.65 8.86 -11.50
N LEU A 245 -12.99 8.39 -12.56
CA LEU A 245 -13.66 7.72 -13.67
C LEU A 245 -14.30 6.41 -13.21
N ALA A 246 -13.59 5.62 -12.41
CA ALA A 246 -14.13 4.41 -11.81
C ALA A 246 -15.34 4.72 -10.92
N VAL A 247 -15.28 5.75 -10.06
CA VAL A 247 -16.43 6.20 -9.24
C VAL A 247 -17.63 6.49 -10.14
N ARG A 248 -17.44 7.37 -11.13
CA ARG A 248 -18.50 7.84 -12.05
C ARG A 248 -19.14 6.69 -12.82
N ASN A 249 -18.35 5.70 -13.20
CA ASN A 249 -18.79 4.58 -14.05
C ASN A 249 -19.23 3.35 -13.24
N SER A 250 -18.92 3.29 -11.93
CA SER A 250 -19.03 2.05 -11.15
C SER A 250 -20.45 1.65 -10.76
N THR A 251 -21.41 2.57 -10.63
CA THR A 251 -22.88 2.36 -10.50
C THR A 251 -23.64 3.64 -10.10
N ASP A 252 -24.98 3.65 -10.29
CA ASP A 252 -25.94 4.54 -9.61
C ASP A 252 -26.11 4.21 -8.09
N ASP A 253 -25.40 3.21 -7.55
CA ASP A 253 -25.50 2.80 -6.15
C ASP A 253 -24.71 3.76 -5.25
N ILE A 254 -25.46 4.68 -4.64
CA ILE A 254 -24.97 5.72 -3.76
C ILE A 254 -24.15 5.20 -2.58
N ASN A 255 -24.40 3.97 -2.11
CA ASN A 255 -23.64 3.41 -1.00
C ASN A 255 -22.22 3.04 -1.44
N THR A 256 -22.06 2.54 -2.67
CA THR A 256 -20.75 2.24 -3.25
C THR A 256 -19.98 3.51 -3.56
N GLN A 257 -20.65 4.57 -4.03
CA GLN A 257 -20.05 5.90 -4.18
C GLN A 257 -19.62 6.51 -2.83
N ILE A 258 -20.44 6.39 -1.78
CA ILE A 258 -20.11 6.88 -0.42
C ILE A 258 -18.94 6.11 0.20
N ASP A 259 -18.91 4.78 0.10
CA ASP A 259 -17.82 3.96 0.65
C ASP A 259 -16.49 4.26 -0.07
N LEU A 260 -16.58 4.55 -1.37
CA LEU A 260 -15.47 5.00 -2.19
C LEU A 260 -14.99 6.40 -1.80
N ILE A 261 -15.89 7.38 -1.64
CA ILE A 261 -15.56 8.71 -1.13
C ILE A 261 -14.91 8.60 0.25
N LYS A 262 -15.43 7.76 1.16
CA LYS A 262 -14.82 7.53 2.48
C LYS A 262 -13.40 6.98 2.37
N ALA A 263 -13.19 5.97 1.52
CA ALA A 263 -11.86 5.38 1.31
C ALA A 263 -10.84 6.41 0.78
N LEU A 264 -11.28 7.35 -0.07
CA LEU A 264 -10.45 8.41 -0.65
C LEU A 264 -10.22 9.59 0.30
N THR A 265 -11.20 9.93 1.13
CA THR A 265 -11.16 11.06 2.09
C THR A 265 -10.13 10.84 3.19
N TYR A 266 -9.77 9.60 3.49
CA TYR A 266 -8.81 9.34 4.55
C TYR A 266 -7.38 9.79 4.18
N HIS A 267 -6.92 9.78 2.91
CA HIS A 267 -5.50 10.07 2.60
C HIS A 267 -5.12 10.58 1.19
N ILE A 268 -6.04 11.06 0.33
CA ILE A 268 -5.69 11.65 -0.99
C ILE A 268 -6.02 13.14 -1.03
N GLU A 269 -5.10 13.97 -1.53
CA GLU A 269 -5.29 15.43 -1.65
C GLU A 269 -6.52 15.78 -2.51
N MET A 270 -7.26 16.75 -1.97
CA MET A 270 -8.69 17.05 -2.10
C MET A 270 -9.32 17.60 -3.41
N PRO A 271 -8.64 17.98 -4.52
CA PRO A 271 -9.33 18.76 -5.56
C PRO A 271 -10.42 18.01 -6.35
N SER A 272 -10.22 16.74 -6.69
CA SER A 272 -11.14 16.00 -7.58
C SER A 272 -12.43 15.53 -6.88
N LEU A 273 -12.38 15.30 -5.57
CA LEU A 273 -13.54 14.92 -4.74
C LEU A 273 -14.55 16.04 -4.57
N LEU A 274 -14.10 17.31 -4.56
CA LEU A 274 -14.99 18.47 -4.47
C LEU A 274 -15.94 18.54 -5.68
N MET A 275 -15.45 18.21 -6.87
CA MET A 275 -16.20 18.31 -8.13
C MET A 275 -17.29 17.22 -8.28
N ILE A 276 -17.03 16.02 -7.75
CA ILE A 276 -18.01 14.91 -7.72
C ILE A 276 -19.03 15.15 -6.59
N ALA A 277 -18.55 15.56 -5.40
CA ALA A 277 -19.40 15.92 -4.28
C ALA A 277 -20.34 17.10 -4.60
N GLU A 278 -19.91 18.07 -5.40
CA GLU A 278 -20.73 19.19 -5.88
C GLU A 278 -21.86 18.76 -6.84
N LYS A 279 -21.57 17.82 -7.76
CA LYS A 279 -22.54 17.36 -8.76
C LYS A 279 -23.57 16.39 -8.18
N GLU A 280 -23.18 15.58 -7.19
CA GLU A 280 -24.10 14.70 -6.46
C GLU A 280 -24.80 15.40 -5.29
N LYS A 281 -24.30 16.57 -4.83
CA LYS A 281 -24.94 17.44 -3.83
C LYS A 281 -26.38 17.77 -4.20
N GLU A 282 -26.69 18.05 -5.47
CA GLU A 282 -28.05 18.40 -5.89
C GLU A 282 -29.05 17.23 -5.71
N LYS A 283 -28.61 15.99 -5.95
CA LYS A 283 -29.42 14.78 -5.71
C LYS A 283 -29.50 14.42 -4.22
N LEU A 284 -28.39 14.56 -3.49
CA LEU A 284 -28.32 14.30 -2.05
C LEU A 284 -29.09 15.34 -1.24
N ILE A 285 -29.12 16.63 -1.61
CA ILE A 285 -29.92 17.68 -0.96
C ILE A 285 -31.41 17.29 -0.92
N GLY A 286 -31.93 16.66 -1.98
CA GLY A 286 -33.32 16.19 -2.03
C GLY A 286 -33.64 15.01 -1.10
N GLN A 287 -32.65 14.17 -0.77
CA GLN A 287 -32.82 13.03 0.13
C GLN A 287 -32.41 13.36 1.58
N TYR A 288 -31.34 14.13 1.78
CA TYR A 288 -30.92 14.69 3.08
C TYR A 288 -31.97 15.63 3.66
N SER A 289 -32.69 16.43 2.87
CA SER A 289 -33.79 17.25 3.40
C SER A 289 -35.01 16.43 3.87
N ARG A 290 -35.07 15.14 3.49
CA ARG A 290 -36.07 14.16 3.96
C ARG A 290 -35.58 13.42 5.22
N VAL A 291 -34.29 13.10 5.29
CA VAL A 291 -33.65 12.47 6.47
C VAL A 291 -33.41 13.48 7.60
N MET A 292 -33.01 14.72 7.31
CA MET A 292 -32.91 15.83 8.28
C MET A 292 -34.28 16.22 8.85
N ARG A 293 -35.36 16.12 8.06
CA ARG A 293 -36.74 16.25 8.59
C ARG A 293 -37.10 15.15 9.59
N ARG A 294 -36.51 13.95 9.43
CA ARG A 294 -36.72 12.79 10.30
C ARG A 294 -35.80 12.83 11.54
N MET A 295 -34.55 13.28 11.41
CA MET A 295 -33.64 13.51 12.53
C MET A 295 -34.02 14.74 13.37
N GLY A 296 -34.61 15.78 12.77
CA GLY A 296 -35.21 16.90 13.49
C GLY A 296 -36.29 16.43 14.46
N SER A 297 -37.14 15.48 14.04
CA SER A 297 -38.16 14.90 14.93
C SER A 297 -37.58 14.08 16.09
N GLU A 298 -36.44 13.41 15.91
CA GLU A 298 -35.78 12.66 16.99
C GLU A 298 -35.05 13.59 17.98
N ILE A 299 -34.46 14.68 17.50
CA ILE A 299 -33.88 15.74 18.35
C ILE A 299 -34.99 16.46 19.13
N ASP A 300 -36.15 16.72 18.52
CA ASP A 300 -37.32 17.28 19.22
C ASP A 300 -37.89 16.31 20.26
N THR A 301 -37.84 15.00 20.00
CA THR A 301 -38.27 13.96 20.95
C THR A 301 -37.31 13.86 22.15
N ILE A 302 -36.00 13.97 21.91
CA ILE A 302 -34.97 14.02 22.95
C ILE A 302 -35.08 15.32 23.76
N ASN A 303 -35.29 16.46 23.10
CA ASN A 303 -35.51 17.75 23.76
C ASN A 303 -36.81 17.77 24.57
N ALA A 304 -37.88 17.12 24.10
CA ALA A 304 -39.15 16.98 24.83
C ALA A 304 -39.02 16.05 26.05
N PHE A 305 -38.26 14.94 25.94
CA PHE A 305 -37.95 14.05 27.06
C PHE A 305 -37.10 14.76 28.13
N VAL A 306 -36.11 15.55 27.69
CA VAL A 306 -35.27 16.39 28.57
C VAL A 306 -36.12 17.48 29.23
N ALA A 307 -36.98 18.17 28.47
CA ALA A 307 -37.89 19.19 29.00
C ALA A 307 -38.91 18.62 30.01
N ASP A 308 -39.48 17.44 29.77
CA ASP A 308 -40.40 16.75 30.71
C ASP A 308 -39.67 16.32 31.99
N THR A 309 -38.41 15.88 31.86
CA THR A 309 -37.53 15.57 32.99
C THR A 309 -37.22 16.81 33.83
N PHE A 310 -36.94 17.95 33.21
CA PHE A 310 -36.75 19.24 33.89
C PHE A 310 -38.04 19.79 34.50
N LYS A 311 -39.20 19.53 33.88
CA LYS A 311 -40.53 19.90 34.37
C LYS A 311 -41.00 19.05 35.54
N LYS A 312 -40.49 17.82 35.68
CA LYS A 312 -40.70 16.95 36.86
C LYS A 312 -39.83 17.35 38.06
N LEU A 313 -38.71 18.03 37.82
CA LEU A 313 -37.78 18.54 38.84
C LEU A 313 -38.19 19.93 39.39
N ASN A 314 -39.48 20.28 39.29
CA ASN A 314 -40.02 21.61 39.50
C ASN A 314 -40.00 22.08 40.97
N LEU A 315 -39.00 22.89 41.34
CA LEU A 315 -39.13 23.92 42.37
C LEU A 315 -38.44 25.24 41.93
N ILE A 316 -39.12 25.96 41.02
CA ILE A 316 -39.51 27.40 41.08
C ILE A 316 -38.47 28.35 41.78
N LYS A 317 -37.91 29.39 41.15
CA LYS A 317 -38.59 30.65 40.75
C LYS A 317 -37.81 31.55 39.76
N THR A 318 -38.59 32.04 38.80
CA THR A 318 -38.48 33.30 38.03
C THR A 318 -37.37 33.44 36.99
N VAL A 319 -37.63 32.80 35.86
CA VAL A 319 -37.54 33.40 34.52
C VAL A 319 -38.54 34.55 34.47
N ASP A 320 -38.11 35.73 34.03
CA ASP A 320 -38.98 36.56 33.21
C ASP A 320 -38.15 37.19 32.09
N LYS A 321 -38.55 36.83 30.87
CA LYS A 321 -38.20 37.41 29.57
C LYS A 321 -36.92 36.89 28.91
N LEU A 322 -37.08 35.65 28.46
CA LEU A 322 -36.25 34.90 27.52
C LEU A 322 -36.35 35.40 26.06
N ASP A 323 -37.26 36.33 25.72
CA ASP A 323 -37.57 36.62 24.30
C ASP A 323 -36.89 37.87 23.71
N VAL A 324 -36.08 38.61 24.48
CA VAL A 324 -35.40 39.83 23.98
C VAL A 324 -33.90 39.62 23.71
N ILE A 325 -33.32 38.52 24.21
CA ILE A 325 -31.87 38.27 24.10
C ILE A 325 -31.54 37.32 22.93
N LEU A 326 -32.52 36.58 22.41
CA LEU A 326 -32.34 35.62 21.31
C LEU A 326 -32.28 36.25 19.91
N ASP A 327 -32.73 37.49 19.72
CA ASP A 327 -32.86 38.06 18.37
C ASP A 327 -31.79 39.11 17.98
N SER A 328 -30.78 39.35 18.82
CA SER A 328 -29.69 40.26 18.45
C SER A 328 -28.34 39.82 19.02
N ILE A 329 -27.55 39.10 18.23
CA ILE A 329 -26.21 39.54 17.79
C ILE A 329 -25.31 38.34 17.37
N PRO A 330 -24.57 38.49 16.24
CA PRO A 330 -23.38 37.70 15.84
C PRO A 330 -22.26 37.70 16.89
N ASN A 331 -21.13 37.02 16.66
CA ASN A 331 -20.00 36.86 17.59
C ASN A 331 -20.15 35.78 18.68
N LYS A 332 -19.66 34.59 18.28
CA LYS A 332 -18.99 33.47 18.97
C LYS A 332 -18.37 33.67 20.38
N ARG A 333 -18.24 34.90 20.91
CA ARG A 333 -17.39 35.19 22.09
C ARG A 333 -18.10 35.03 23.44
N SER A 334 -19.43 35.11 23.51
CA SER A 334 -20.17 34.95 24.79
C SER A 334 -20.44 33.49 25.19
N LEU A 335 -20.20 32.53 24.29
CA LEU A 335 -20.36 31.09 24.58
C LEU A 335 -19.26 30.56 25.51
N LEU A 336 -18.07 31.14 25.45
CA LEU A 336 -16.92 30.70 26.26
C LEU A 336 -16.90 31.31 27.67
N GLU A 337 -17.57 32.45 27.90
CA GLU A 337 -17.56 33.13 29.21
C GLU A 337 -18.62 32.63 30.19
N LYS A 338 -19.51 31.71 29.77
CA LYS A 338 -20.58 31.16 30.64
C LYS A 338 -20.36 29.70 31.05
N ILE A 339 -19.19 29.14 30.76
CA ILE A 339 -18.79 27.82 31.26
C ILE A 339 -18.15 28.02 32.64
N ASP A 340 -18.75 27.46 33.69
CA ASP A 340 -18.15 27.43 35.02
C ASP A 340 -16.99 26.40 35.04
N PHE A 341 -15.79 26.88 34.69
CA PHE A 341 -14.56 26.08 34.63
C PHE A 341 -14.11 25.51 35.99
N LYS A 342 -14.70 25.92 37.13
CA LYS A 342 -14.37 25.33 38.44
C LYS A 342 -14.87 23.90 38.59
N LYS A 343 -15.89 23.47 37.83
CA LYS A 343 -16.45 22.10 37.91
C LYS A 343 -15.77 21.08 37.00
N VAL A 344 -14.88 21.52 36.11
CA VAL A 344 -14.21 20.65 35.11
C VAL A 344 -12.71 20.52 35.43
N GLN A 345 -12.35 20.25 36.68
CA GLN A 345 -10.94 20.16 37.09
C GLN A 345 -10.27 18.80 36.81
N ASN A 346 -11.02 17.73 36.53
CA ASN A 346 -10.42 16.38 36.50
C ASN A 346 -10.10 15.78 35.12
N TYR A 347 -10.28 16.48 34.00
CA TYR A 347 -10.03 15.90 32.67
C TYR A 347 -9.47 16.93 31.68
N GLN A 348 -8.18 17.26 31.81
CA GLN A 348 -7.51 18.19 30.92
C GLN A 348 -7.43 17.67 29.47
N TRP A 349 -7.23 16.36 29.28
CA TRP A 349 -7.18 15.74 27.94
C TRP A 349 -8.54 15.77 27.20
N VAL A 350 -9.66 15.64 27.94
CA VAL A 350 -11.01 15.71 27.35
C VAL A 350 -11.32 17.13 26.90
N LYS A 351 -10.86 18.16 27.63
CA LYS A 351 -10.99 19.56 27.21
C LYS A 351 -10.22 19.82 25.92
N ASP A 352 -8.98 19.35 25.83
CA ASP A 352 -8.12 19.63 24.68
C ASP A 352 -8.64 18.90 23.42
N GLU A 353 -9.15 17.67 23.57
CA GLU A 353 -9.76 16.91 22.48
C GLU A 353 -11.11 17.48 22.03
N LEU A 354 -12.02 17.79 22.96
CA LEU A 354 -13.31 18.41 22.60
C LEU A 354 -13.11 19.80 21.99
N PHE A 355 -12.15 20.59 22.50
CA PHE A 355 -11.86 21.93 21.99
C PHE A 355 -11.21 21.88 20.61
N ASN A 356 -10.34 20.90 20.34
CA ASN A 356 -9.78 20.69 19.00
C ASN A 356 -10.85 20.18 18.01
N GLN A 357 -11.71 19.26 18.41
CA GLN A 357 -12.81 18.76 17.58
C GLN A 357 -13.86 19.84 17.29
N LEU A 358 -14.20 20.67 18.29
CA LEU A 358 -15.09 21.83 18.12
C LEU A 358 -14.45 22.95 17.30
N LYS A 359 -13.13 23.19 17.45
CA LYS A 359 -12.40 24.19 16.66
C LYS A 359 -12.28 23.77 15.20
N GLN A 360 -12.05 22.48 14.94
CA GLN A 360 -12.12 21.91 13.59
C GLN A 360 -13.56 21.99 13.06
N ALA A 361 -14.57 21.50 13.77
CA ALA A 361 -15.96 21.60 13.33
C ALA A 361 -16.40 23.05 13.04
N MET A 362 -15.95 24.02 13.86
CA MET A 362 -16.23 25.44 13.65
C MET A 362 -15.40 26.09 12.54
N GLN A 363 -14.16 25.66 12.30
CA GLN A 363 -13.37 26.10 11.14
C GLN A 363 -13.99 25.57 9.84
N TRP A 364 -14.49 24.34 9.85
CA TRP A 364 -15.19 23.72 8.71
C TRP A 364 -16.56 24.37 8.49
N TYR A 365 -17.25 24.77 9.56
CA TYR A 365 -18.47 25.57 9.48
C TYR A 365 -18.21 27.00 8.98
N GLU A 366 -17.14 27.67 9.42
CA GLU A 366 -16.77 29.01 8.93
C GLU A 366 -16.29 28.98 7.47
N LEU A 367 -15.51 27.98 7.08
CA LEU A 367 -15.11 27.75 5.68
C LEU A 367 -16.32 27.40 4.82
N GLY A 368 -17.21 26.55 5.31
CA GLY A 368 -18.45 26.19 4.63
C GLY A 368 -19.44 27.36 4.52
N SER A 369 -19.57 28.18 5.55
CA SER A 369 -20.42 29.38 5.57
C SER A 369 -19.85 30.50 4.70
N LYS A 370 -18.52 30.69 4.69
CA LYS A 370 -17.83 31.65 3.81
C LYS A 370 -17.94 31.22 2.33
N ALA A 371 -17.77 29.93 2.05
CA ALA A 371 -18.01 29.37 0.72
C ALA A 371 -19.48 29.51 0.30
N LEU A 372 -20.45 29.33 1.22
CA LEU A 372 -21.88 29.56 0.94
C LEU A 372 -22.16 31.03 0.56
N LYS A 373 -21.52 31.97 1.24
CA LYS A 373 -21.67 33.41 1.00
C LYS A 373 -21.01 33.84 -0.31
N GLU A 374 -19.83 33.32 -0.62
CA GLU A 374 -19.14 33.54 -1.89
C GLU A 374 -19.93 32.91 -3.07
N LEU A 375 -20.59 31.78 -2.84
CA LEU A 375 -21.52 31.16 -3.80
C LEU A 375 -22.80 31.99 -3.99
N GLU A 376 -23.40 32.53 -2.93
CA GLU A 376 -24.56 33.44 -3.04
C GLU A 376 -24.21 34.72 -3.81
N ILE A 377 -23.01 35.28 -3.58
CA ILE A 377 -22.50 36.45 -4.33
C ILE A 377 -22.29 36.07 -5.80
N ALA A 378 -21.61 34.97 -6.09
CA ALA A 378 -21.35 34.51 -7.47
C ALA A 378 -22.64 34.19 -8.25
N VAL A 379 -23.66 33.62 -7.58
CA VAL A 379 -24.99 33.36 -8.18
C VAL A 379 -25.74 34.66 -8.44
N THR A 380 -25.60 35.65 -7.58
CA THR A 380 -26.25 36.96 -7.72
C THR A 380 -25.59 37.80 -8.82
N GLU A 381 -24.25 37.81 -8.89
CA GLU A 381 -23.48 38.46 -9.96
C GLU A 381 -23.73 37.83 -11.33
N ARG A 382 -23.91 36.51 -11.39
CA ARG A 382 -24.24 35.79 -12.64
C ARG A 382 -25.67 36.07 -13.10
N LYS A 383 -26.63 36.20 -12.17
CA LYS A 383 -28.01 36.66 -12.47
C LYS A 383 -28.04 38.11 -12.95
N LEU A 384 -27.24 39.01 -12.36
CA LEU A 384 -27.12 40.40 -12.80
C LEU A 384 -26.49 40.53 -14.20
N LYS A 385 -25.45 39.73 -14.51
CA LYS A 385 -24.86 39.65 -15.85
C LYS A 385 -25.80 39.08 -16.91
N LEU A 386 -26.68 38.14 -16.54
CA LEU A 386 -27.70 37.58 -17.43
C LEU A 386 -28.84 38.58 -17.70
N ASN A 387 -29.18 39.43 -16.73
CA ASN A 387 -30.20 40.47 -16.87
C ASN A 387 -29.69 41.76 -17.54
N SER A 388 -28.38 41.94 -17.70
CA SER A 388 -27.78 43.07 -18.45
C SER A 388 -27.47 42.75 -19.91
N VAL A 389 -27.79 41.53 -20.36
CA VAL A 389 -27.62 41.04 -21.76
C VAL A 389 -28.99 40.83 -22.44
N VAL A 390 -30.07 41.20 -21.76
CA VAL A 390 -31.44 41.37 -22.30
C VAL A 390 -31.75 42.85 -22.27
#